data_AF-A0A8D9AMG2-F1
#
_entry.id   AF-A0A8D9AMG2-F1
#
_cell.length_a   1.000
_cell.length_b   1.000
_cell.length_c   1.000
_cell.angle_alpha   90.00
_cell.angle_beta   90.00
_cell.angle_gamma   90.00
#
_symmetry.space_group_name_H-M   'P 1'
#
loop_
_entity.id
_entity.type
_entity.pdbx_description
1 polymer ?
#
loop_
_entity_poly.entity_id
_entity_poly.type
_entity_poly.pdbx_seq_one_letter_code
_entity_poly.pdbx_strand_id
1 'polypeptide(L)'
;MSEKTSSKVMSSSSGGNGPVPMKLFATWEIDRTPTNCSPRLCSLTVSRLLVLKSLGSDLNSIVIAVKMEGSKRTLRSSEMILPSSGLLDTKTELNFSLQYPHFLKRDGNKLHVMLQRRKRYKNRTILGYKTLAQGIVNMSQVLQHQMDLELDLLCESKELKAHGSSVAAKVLIQSLVSQPIDQDLSFCKQNGFSDDDEEFSTGDENENEGSDSDPAATLGNLDTRGSARKSGKLPGGNNARQRNLKQKFIALLKRFRVNEELTSLTDTDQDNMGHKL
;
A
#
# COMPACT_ATOMS: atom_id res chain seq x y z
N MET A 1 -19.77 47.96 -42.76
CA MET A 1 -18.43 47.44 -42.44
C MET A 1 -18.27 47.51 -40.94
N SER A 2 -18.23 46.36 -40.26
CA SER A 2 -18.25 46.26 -38.81
C SER A 2 -16.81 46.09 -38.29
N GLU A 3 -16.28 47.10 -37.62
CA GLU A 3 -15.01 47.00 -36.90
C GLU A 3 -15.22 46.28 -35.56
N LYS A 4 -14.71 45.05 -35.45
CA LYS A 4 -14.58 44.33 -34.18
C LYS A 4 -13.25 44.73 -33.54
N THR A 5 -13.31 45.55 -32.50
CA THR A 5 -12.19 45.78 -31.60
C THR A 5 -12.00 44.55 -30.70
N SER A 6 -10.80 43.97 -30.78
CA SER A 6 -10.39 42.78 -30.03
C SER A 6 -9.96 43.20 -28.62
N SER A 7 -10.77 42.91 -27.61
CA SER A 7 -10.36 43.01 -26.20
C SER A 7 -9.67 41.71 -25.78
N LYS A 8 -8.34 41.72 -25.83
CA LYS A 8 -7.48 40.69 -25.25
C LYS A 8 -7.57 40.78 -23.73
N VAL A 9 -8.42 39.94 -23.13
CA VAL A 9 -8.50 39.77 -21.68
C VAL A 9 -7.21 39.07 -21.24
N MET A 10 -6.28 39.82 -20.66
CA MET A 10 -5.14 39.26 -19.95
C MET A 10 -5.66 38.65 -18.64
N SER A 11 -5.75 37.32 -18.58
CA SER A 11 -5.93 36.61 -17.32
C SER A 11 -4.65 36.73 -16.51
N SER A 12 -4.59 37.70 -15.61
CA SER A 12 -3.60 37.72 -14.54
C SER A 12 -3.86 36.53 -13.63
N SER A 13 -3.08 35.46 -13.81
CA SER A 13 -2.96 34.39 -12.83
C SER A 13 -2.30 34.98 -11.59
N SER A 14 -3.12 35.40 -10.63
CA SER A 14 -2.67 35.63 -9.27
C SER A 14 -2.09 34.32 -8.75
N GLY A 15 -0.77 34.27 -8.58
CA GLY A 15 -0.08 33.17 -7.92
C GLY A 15 -0.57 33.08 -6.49
N GLY A 16 -1.60 32.25 -6.27
CA GLY A 16 -2.11 31.99 -4.93
C GLY A 16 -1.04 31.26 -4.14
N ASN A 17 -0.52 31.89 -3.08
CA ASN A 17 0.36 31.28 -2.08
C ASN A 17 -0.31 30.15 -1.25
N GLY A 18 -1.39 29.56 -1.76
CA GLY A 18 -2.10 28.45 -1.14
C GLY A 18 -1.53 27.10 -1.56
N PRO A 19 -1.64 26.07 -0.71
CA PRO A 19 -1.21 24.72 -1.06
C PRO A 19 -2.04 24.20 -2.24
N VAL A 20 -1.35 23.56 -3.18
CA VAL A 20 -1.94 23.05 -4.42
C VAL A 20 -3.04 22.02 -4.08
N PRO A 21 -4.25 22.16 -4.64
CA PRO A 21 -5.29 21.14 -4.54
C PRO A 21 -4.79 19.80 -5.08
N MET A 22 -5.04 18.71 -4.37
CA MET A 22 -4.58 17.37 -4.77
C MET A 22 -5.66 16.33 -4.60
N LYS A 23 -5.59 15.29 -5.43
CA LYS A 23 -6.39 14.07 -5.29
C LYS A 23 -5.43 12.88 -5.17
N LEU A 24 -5.53 12.15 -4.07
CA LEU A 24 -4.61 11.09 -3.68
C LEU A 24 -5.39 9.78 -3.59
N PHE A 25 -4.93 8.75 -4.30
CA PHE A 25 -5.63 7.48 -4.40
C PHE A 25 -4.72 6.32 -4.00
N ALA A 26 -5.23 5.40 -3.18
CA ALA A 26 -4.57 4.13 -2.88
C ALA A 26 -5.56 2.97 -3.02
N THR A 27 -5.21 1.99 -3.84
CA THR A 27 -5.87 0.69 -3.84
C THR A 27 -5.26 -0.22 -2.78
N TRP A 28 -6.08 -1.13 -2.27
CA TRP A 28 -5.66 -2.18 -1.36
C TRP A 28 -5.43 -3.46 -2.17
N GLU A 29 -4.35 -4.19 -1.88
CA GLU A 29 -4.06 -5.46 -2.56
C GLU A 29 -4.84 -6.60 -1.87
N ILE A 30 -5.58 -7.36 -2.67
CA ILE A 30 -6.61 -8.33 -2.26
C ILE A 30 -5.99 -9.69 -1.88
N ASP A 31 -4.70 -9.75 -1.53
CA ASP A 31 -4.05 -11.01 -1.18
C ASP A 31 -4.56 -11.52 0.19
N ARG A 32 -5.63 -12.33 0.12
CA ARG A 32 -6.32 -13.03 1.21
C ARG A 32 -7.13 -12.11 2.11
N THR A 33 -8.31 -11.67 1.64
CA THR A 33 -9.36 -11.16 2.54
C THR A 33 -9.76 -12.28 3.50
N PRO A 34 -9.50 -12.17 4.82
CA PRO A 34 -10.13 -13.06 5.76
C PRO A 34 -11.65 -12.86 5.69
N THR A 35 -12.42 -13.91 5.93
CA THR A 35 -13.90 -13.90 5.82
C THR A 35 -14.60 -12.91 6.74
N ASN A 36 -13.87 -12.26 7.66
CA ASN A 36 -14.37 -11.33 8.65
C ASN A 36 -14.19 -9.85 8.29
N CYS A 37 -13.84 -9.51 7.04
CA CYS A 37 -13.73 -8.13 6.58
C CYS A 37 -14.49 -7.84 5.28
N SER A 38 -15.04 -6.64 5.17
CA SER A 38 -15.73 -6.13 3.97
C SER A 38 -14.86 -5.09 3.26
N PRO A 39 -14.65 -5.17 1.94
CA PRO A 39 -13.86 -4.20 1.18
C PRO A 39 -14.61 -2.87 1.07
N ARG A 40 -13.94 -1.77 1.43
CA ARG A 40 -14.55 -0.44 1.41
C ARG A 40 -13.62 0.63 0.85
N LEU A 41 -14.21 1.67 0.28
CA LEU A 41 -13.55 2.88 -0.17
C LEU A 41 -13.79 3.98 0.86
N CYS A 42 -12.72 4.42 1.53
CA CYS A 42 -12.75 5.61 2.36
C CYS A 42 -12.41 6.82 1.49
N SER A 43 -13.28 7.82 1.47
CA SER A 43 -13.05 9.11 0.82
C SER A 43 -13.19 10.22 1.84
N LEU A 44 -12.29 11.21 1.80
CA LEU A 44 -12.32 12.38 2.67
C LEU A 44 -11.64 13.58 2.03
N THR A 45 -12.06 14.78 2.43
CA THR A 45 -11.46 16.04 2.01
C THR A 45 -10.90 16.77 3.22
N VAL A 46 -9.60 17.10 3.19
CA VAL A 46 -8.99 17.98 4.18
C VAL A 46 -9.08 19.41 3.68
N SER A 47 -9.91 20.22 4.32
CA SER A 47 -10.24 21.58 3.89
C SER A 47 -9.42 22.68 4.58
N ARG A 48 -8.86 22.40 5.77
CA ARG A 48 -8.01 23.33 6.50
C ARG A 48 -7.04 22.61 7.43
N LEU A 49 -5.83 23.14 7.53
CA LEU A 49 -4.82 22.74 8.50
C LEU A 49 -4.50 23.93 9.42
N LEU A 50 -4.54 23.68 10.73
CA LEU A 50 -4.18 24.62 11.79
C LEU A 50 -3.06 24.02 12.65
N VAL A 51 -1.83 24.50 12.51
CA VAL A 51 -0.71 24.14 13.40
C VAL A 51 -0.67 25.15 14.54
N LEU A 52 -1.02 24.67 15.74
CA LEU A 52 -1.19 25.49 16.95
C LEU A 52 0.09 25.61 17.78
N LYS A 53 1.01 24.65 17.62
CA LYS A 53 2.28 24.60 18.35
C LYS A 53 3.40 24.27 17.38
N SER A 54 4.59 24.82 17.65
CA SER A 54 5.78 24.45 16.91
C SER A 54 6.05 22.95 17.05
N LEU A 55 6.11 22.24 15.93
CA LEU A 55 6.19 20.78 15.87
C LEU A 55 7.64 20.24 16.00
N GLY A 56 8.61 21.12 16.25
CA GLY A 56 10.03 20.81 16.42
C GLY A 56 10.96 21.91 15.93
N SER A 57 12.25 21.78 16.23
CA SER A 57 13.28 22.71 15.72
C SER A 57 13.54 22.50 14.22
N ASP A 58 13.80 23.60 13.51
CA ASP A 58 14.22 23.66 12.11
C ASP A 58 13.28 22.96 11.11
N LEU A 59 11.97 23.16 11.28
CA LEU A 59 10.95 22.65 10.36
C LEU A 59 10.59 23.71 9.32
N ASN A 60 11.03 23.51 8.08
CA ASN A 60 10.70 24.40 6.96
C ASN A 60 9.46 23.92 6.19
N SER A 61 9.15 22.62 6.25
CA SER A 61 8.01 22.05 5.54
C SER A 61 7.39 20.88 6.28
N ILE A 62 6.09 20.68 6.04
CA ILE A 62 5.31 19.56 6.54
C ILE A 62 4.45 18.94 5.44
N VAL A 63 4.08 17.69 5.66
CA VAL A 63 3.24 16.91 4.76
C VAL A 63 2.10 16.30 5.57
N ILE A 64 0.88 16.37 5.05
CA ILE A 64 -0.27 15.62 5.58
C ILE A 64 -0.20 14.21 5.00
N ALA A 65 -0.24 13.23 5.90
CA ALA A 65 -0.21 11.83 5.54
C ALA A 65 -1.43 11.10 6.11
N VAL A 66 -2.06 10.27 5.28
CA VAL A 66 -3.25 9.50 5.64
C VAL A 66 -2.98 8.02 5.40
N LYS A 67 -3.29 7.18 6.38
CA LYS A 67 -3.22 5.72 6.27
C LYS A 67 -4.29 5.04 7.11
N MET A 68 -4.70 3.85 6.70
CA MET A 68 -5.42 2.94 7.60
C MET A 68 -4.45 2.24 8.54
N GLU A 69 -4.93 1.91 9.73
CA GLU A 69 -4.26 1.01 10.65
C GLU A 69 -4.01 -0.35 9.97
N GLY A 70 -2.82 -0.92 10.20
CA GLY A 70 -2.37 -2.15 9.53
C GLY A 70 -2.00 -1.99 8.04
N SER A 71 -2.24 -0.84 7.41
CA SER A 71 -1.85 -0.62 6.01
C SER A 71 -0.36 -0.32 5.86
N LYS A 72 0.27 -0.98 4.88
CA LYS A 72 1.64 -0.66 4.44
C LYS A 72 1.71 0.60 3.59
N ARG A 73 0.58 1.00 2.98
CA ARG A 73 0.49 2.16 2.08
C ARG A 73 0.07 3.40 2.87
N THR A 74 0.67 4.53 2.53
CA THR A 74 0.37 5.84 3.15
C THR A 74 0.28 6.87 2.05
N LEU A 75 -0.87 7.54 1.93
CA LEU A 75 -1.06 8.66 1.04
C LEU A 75 -0.43 9.90 1.67
N ARG A 76 0.25 10.72 0.86
CA ARG A 76 0.97 11.90 1.33
C ARG A 76 0.68 13.07 0.41
N SER A 77 0.40 14.23 0.98
CA SER A 77 0.27 15.48 0.26
C SER A 77 1.63 15.98 -0.26
N SER A 78 1.60 17.01 -1.11
CA SER A 78 2.74 17.89 -1.32
C SER A 78 3.16 18.57 -0.01
N GLU A 79 4.39 19.05 -0.03
CA GLU A 79 4.95 19.82 1.08
C GLU A 79 4.29 21.19 1.19
N MET A 80 3.91 21.53 2.42
CA MET A 80 3.45 22.86 2.79
C MET A 80 4.56 23.55 3.56
N ILE A 81 4.93 24.74 3.10
CA ILE A 81 5.99 25.55 3.70
C ILE A 81 5.47 26.07 5.04
N LEU A 82 6.27 25.91 6.09
CA LEU A 82 5.99 26.48 7.40
C LEU A 82 6.65 27.86 7.51
N PRO A 83 5.95 28.85 8.10
CA PRO A 83 6.59 30.12 8.45
C PRO A 83 7.56 29.91 9.61
N SER A 84 8.48 30.86 9.80
CA SER A 84 9.51 30.81 10.86
C SER A 84 8.95 30.77 12.29
N SER A 85 7.70 31.20 12.49
CA SER A 85 6.98 31.06 13.77
C SER A 85 6.64 29.61 14.13
N GLY A 86 6.66 28.70 13.16
CA GLY A 86 6.24 27.30 13.33
C GLY A 86 4.73 27.11 13.47
N LEU A 87 3.93 28.19 13.39
CA LEU A 87 2.47 28.16 13.40
C LEU A 87 1.94 28.32 11.99
N LEU A 88 0.91 27.58 11.61
CA LEU A 88 0.39 27.59 10.25
C LEU A 88 -1.14 27.58 10.31
N ASP A 89 -1.77 28.52 9.63
CA ASP A 89 -3.19 28.45 9.34
C ASP A 89 -3.36 28.51 7.83
N THR A 90 -3.84 27.43 7.24
CA THR A 90 -3.90 27.31 5.80
C THR A 90 -5.12 26.51 5.37
N LYS A 91 -5.90 27.12 4.48
CA LYS A 91 -6.96 26.41 3.76
C LYS A 91 -6.32 25.47 2.74
N THR A 92 -6.77 24.22 2.73
CA THR A 92 -6.27 23.17 1.86
C THR A 92 -7.42 22.57 1.07
N GLU A 93 -7.14 21.94 -0.07
CA GLU A 93 -8.16 21.17 -0.82
C GLU A 93 -7.58 19.81 -1.19
N LEU A 94 -7.36 18.97 -0.17
CA LEU A 94 -6.74 17.66 -0.33
C LEU A 94 -7.80 16.58 -0.27
N ASN A 95 -7.99 15.87 -1.36
CA ASN A 95 -8.91 14.74 -1.43
C ASN A 95 -8.12 13.45 -1.30
N PHE A 96 -8.45 12.63 -0.32
CA PHE A 96 -7.86 11.32 -0.13
C PHE A 96 -8.92 10.25 -0.34
N SER A 97 -8.59 9.26 -1.17
CA SER A 97 -9.42 8.10 -1.41
C SER A 97 -8.55 6.85 -1.26
N LEU A 98 -8.91 6.00 -0.32
CA LEU A 98 -8.14 4.80 -0.02
C LEU A 98 -9.06 3.61 0.22
N GLN A 99 -8.79 2.53 -0.51
CA GLN A 99 -9.45 1.25 -0.28
C GLN A 99 -8.89 0.58 0.97
N TYR A 100 -9.74 -0.09 1.73
CA TYR A 100 -9.34 -0.79 2.95
C TYR A 100 -10.30 -1.92 3.32
N PRO A 101 -9.81 -2.97 4.00
CA PRO A 101 -10.67 -3.97 4.60
C PRO A 101 -11.27 -3.43 5.90
N HIS A 102 -12.59 -3.49 6.03
CA HIS A 102 -13.30 -3.13 7.24
C HIS A 102 -13.65 -4.38 8.06
N PHE A 103 -13.07 -4.55 9.25
CA PHE A 103 -13.28 -5.71 10.12
C PHE A 103 -14.52 -5.52 10.99
N LEU A 104 -15.49 -6.43 10.92
CA LEU A 104 -16.75 -6.28 11.66
C LEU A 104 -16.63 -6.56 13.17
N LYS A 105 -15.68 -7.41 13.56
CA LYS A 105 -15.56 -7.94 14.93
C LYS A 105 -14.35 -7.43 15.72
N ARG A 106 -13.38 -6.77 15.07
CA ARG A 106 -12.13 -6.33 15.70
C ARG A 106 -12.07 -4.82 15.79
N ASP A 107 -11.52 -4.30 16.88
CA ASP A 107 -11.10 -2.91 16.98
C ASP A 107 -9.77 -2.72 16.24
N GLY A 108 -9.86 -2.47 14.94
CA GLY A 108 -8.69 -2.17 14.08
C GLY A 108 -9.02 -1.29 12.87
N ASN A 109 -10.25 -0.79 12.78
CA ASN A 109 -10.67 0.08 11.68
C ASN A 109 -10.36 1.53 12.07
N LYS A 110 -9.08 1.87 12.17
CA LYS A 110 -8.66 3.22 12.55
C LYS A 110 -7.99 3.91 11.38
N LEU A 111 -8.45 5.11 11.05
CA LEU A 111 -7.82 5.98 10.09
C LEU A 111 -6.86 6.91 10.82
N HIS A 112 -5.59 6.88 10.44
CA HIS A 112 -4.56 7.78 10.96
C HIS A 112 -4.38 8.94 10.01
N VAL A 113 -4.55 10.15 10.53
CA VAL A 113 -4.18 11.40 9.87
C VAL A 113 -2.96 11.95 10.62
N MET A 114 -1.87 12.17 9.91
CA MET A 114 -0.57 12.48 10.50
C MET A 114 0.05 13.71 9.85
N LEU A 115 0.75 14.50 10.64
CA LEU A 115 1.73 15.46 10.13
C LEU A 115 3.10 14.82 10.12
N GLN A 116 3.77 14.87 8.97
CA GLN A 116 5.08 14.27 8.78
C GLN A 116 6.08 15.31 8.30
N ARG A 117 7.32 15.18 8.77
CA ARG A 117 8.48 15.83 8.14
C ARG A 117 9.23 14.84 7.26
N ARG A 118 9.79 15.34 6.16
CA ARG A 118 10.77 14.59 5.37
C ARG A 118 12.06 14.45 6.17
N LYS A 119 12.64 13.25 6.16
CA LYS A 119 13.89 12.94 6.85
C LYS A 119 14.84 12.24 5.91
N ARG A 120 16.02 12.83 5.70
CA ARG A 120 17.10 12.18 4.96
C ARG A 120 17.86 11.21 5.86
N TYR A 121 18.05 9.98 5.40
CA TYR A 121 18.89 9.01 6.08
C TYR A 121 20.31 9.06 5.51
N LYS A 122 21.32 8.97 6.38
CA LYS A 122 22.70 8.76 5.95
C LYS A 122 22.76 7.39 5.24
N ASN A 123 23.36 7.34 4.05
CA ASN A 123 23.58 6.13 3.26
C ASN A 123 22.34 5.39 2.72
N ARG A 124 21.19 6.08 2.57
CA ARG A 124 20.04 5.56 1.83
C ARG A 124 19.59 6.57 0.78
N THR A 125 19.41 6.12 -0.46
CA THR A 125 18.89 6.96 -1.57
C THR A 125 17.43 7.34 -1.37
N ILE A 126 16.69 6.59 -0.54
CA ILE A 126 15.27 6.81 -0.27
C ILE A 126 15.11 7.72 0.95
N LEU A 127 14.45 8.86 0.74
CA LEU A 127 14.04 9.78 1.80
C LEU A 127 12.92 9.17 2.64
N GLY A 128 13.06 9.23 3.96
CA GLY A 128 12.04 8.79 4.90
C GLY A 128 11.10 9.91 5.34
N TYR A 129 10.15 9.53 6.18
CA TYR A 129 9.25 10.45 6.86
C TYR A 129 9.29 10.17 8.37
N LYS A 130 9.24 11.23 9.18
CA LYS A 130 9.05 11.15 10.64
C LYS A 130 7.71 11.79 10.98
N THR A 131 6.85 11.06 11.68
CA THR A 131 5.60 11.59 12.24
C THR A 131 5.91 12.59 13.36
N LEU A 132 5.20 13.71 13.34
CA LEU A 132 5.30 14.79 14.33
C LEU A 132 4.07 14.80 15.22
N ALA A 133 2.90 14.74 14.61
CA ALA A 133 1.62 14.65 15.29
C ALA A 133 0.70 13.69 14.55
N GLN A 134 -0.23 13.06 15.28
CA GLN A 134 -1.24 12.19 14.69
C GLN A 134 -2.60 12.35 15.36
N GLY A 135 -3.65 12.20 14.57
CA GLY A 135 -5.04 12.06 15.00
C GLY A 135 -5.59 10.74 14.45
N ILE A 136 -6.55 10.18 15.17
CA ILE A 136 -7.12 8.87 14.87
C ILE A 136 -8.62 9.02 14.73
N VAL A 137 -9.18 8.51 13.64
CA VAL A 137 -10.63 8.45 13.43
C VAL A 137 -11.07 6.99 13.43
N ASN A 138 -12.14 6.70 14.18
CA ASN A 138 -12.74 5.37 14.20
C ASN A 138 -13.63 5.19 12.97
N MET A 139 -13.17 4.38 12.02
CA MET A 139 -13.90 4.13 10.78
C MET A 139 -15.18 3.32 10.98
N SER A 140 -15.37 2.67 12.13
CA SER A 140 -16.63 2.01 12.48
C SER A 140 -17.75 3.03 12.73
N GLN A 141 -17.43 4.25 13.18
CA GLN A 141 -18.41 5.34 13.31
C GLN A 141 -18.76 5.93 11.94
N VAL A 142 -17.74 6.18 11.12
CA VAL A 142 -17.88 6.66 9.73
C VAL A 142 -18.68 5.69 8.84
N LEU A 143 -18.71 4.41 9.21
CA LEU A 143 -19.48 3.38 8.52
C LEU A 143 -20.99 3.67 8.52
N GLN A 144 -21.48 4.31 9.59
CA GLN A 144 -22.92 4.50 9.81
C GLN A 144 -23.45 5.72 9.06
N HIS A 145 -22.67 6.79 9.01
CA HIS A 145 -23.01 8.02 8.31
C HIS A 145 -21.75 8.80 7.90
N GLN A 146 -21.89 9.62 6.87
CA GLN A 146 -20.86 10.60 6.51
C GLN A 146 -20.58 11.53 7.70
N MET A 147 -19.31 11.92 7.87
CA MET A 147 -18.88 12.77 8.96
C MET A 147 -18.08 13.98 8.46
N ASP A 148 -18.34 15.11 9.09
CA ASP A 148 -17.50 16.31 9.05
C ASP A 148 -16.96 16.53 10.46
N LEU A 149 -15.64 16.63 10.61
CA LEU A 149 -15.01 16.66 11.94
C LEU A 149 -13.76 17.55 11.96
N GLU A 150 -13.57 18.22 13.08
CA GLU A 150 -12.32 18.88 13.43
C GLU A 150 -11.46 17.89 14.22
N LEU A 151 -10.41 17.37 13.59
CA LEU A 151 -9.54 16.36 14.17
C LEU A 151 -8.35 16.99 14.88
N ASP A 152 -8.26 16.75 16.17
CA ASP A 152 -7.08 17.11 16.96
C ASP A 152 -5.92 16.15 16.68
N LEU A 153 -4.76 16.71 16.34
CA LEU A 153 -3.51 15.99 16.14
C LEU A 153 -2.61 16.16 17.36
N LEU A 154 -2.29 15.03 17.99
CA LEU A 154 -1.51 14.95 19.22
C LEU A 154 -0.02 14.74 18.90
N CYS A 155 0.87 15.44 19.61
CA CYS A 155 2.31 15.33 19.39
C CYS A 155 2.85 13.95 19.81
N GLU A 156 3.68 13.32 18.98
CA GLU A 156 4.31 12.02 19.28
C GLU A 156 5.64 12.16 20.04
N SER A 157 6.03 13.38 20.45
CA SER A 157 7.30 13.59 21.16
C SER A 157 7.34 12.85 22.50
N LYS A 158 8.36 12.01 22.69
CA LYS A 158 8.57 11.23 23.91
C LYS A 158 8.73 12.09 25.16
N GLU A 159 9.18 13.34 25.01
CA GLU A 159 9.40 14.28 26.12
C GLU A 159 8.09 14.80 26.74
N LEU A 160 6.97 14.78 26.00
CA LEU A 160 5.68 15.32 26.47
C LEU A 160 4.75 14.25 27.07
N LYS A 161 5.16 12.97 27.07
CA LYS A 161 4.37 11.89 27.69
C LYS A 161 4.19 12.04 29.21
N ALA A 162 4.96 12.93 29.85
CA ALA A 162 4.85 13.22 31.29
C ALA A 162 3.80 14.29 31.64
N HIS A 163 3.32 15.09 30.67
CA HIS A 163 2.42 16.24 30.94
C HIS A 163 1.13 16.24 30.10
N GLY A 164 0.67 15.04 29.73
CA GLY A 164 -0.55 14.89 28.94
C GLY A 164 -0.28 15.14 27.45
N SER A 165 -1.01 14.39 26.63
CA SER A 165 -0.90 14.49 25.18
C SER A 165 -1.46 15.84 24.73
N SER A 166 -0.59 16.81 24.49
CA SER A 166 -1.01 18.14 24.05
C SER A 166 -1.41 18.13 22.58
N VAL A 167 -2.55 18.75 22.26
CA VAL A 167 -2.95 19.06 20.87
C VAL A 167 -1.90 19.99 20.26
N ALA A 168 -1.35 19.58 19.12
CA ALA A 168 -0.28 20.29 18.42
C ALA A 168 -0.78 20.93 17.12
N ALA A 169 -1.76 20.32 16.48
CA ALA A 169 -2.43 20.84 15.30
C ALA A 169 -3.88 20.36 15.24
N LYS A 170 -4.70 21.01 14.44
CA LYS A 170 -6.07 20.64 14.11
C LYS A 170 -6.24 20.53 12.61
N VAL A 171 -7.04 19.58 12.17
CA VAL A 171 -7.34 19.36 10.75
C VAL A 171 -8.85 19.34 10.57
N LEU A 172 -9.36 20.18 9.68
CA LEU A 172 -10.77 20.14 9.30
C LEU A 172 -10.95 19.11 8.19
N ILE A 173 -11.70 18.07 8.50
CA ILE A 173 -12.05 16.98 7.59
C ILE A 173 -13.51 17.11 7.22
N GLN A 174 -13.80 17.08 5.94
CA GLN A 174 -15.13 17.15 5.36
C GLN A 174 -15.38 15.92 4.48
N SER A 175 -16.66 15.57 4.36
CA SER A 175 -17.14 14.49 3.51
C SER A 175 -16.43 13.17 3.74
N LEU A 176 -16.09 12.86 5.01
CA LEU A 176 -15.49 11.59 5.36
C LEU A 176 -16.57 10.51 5.29
N VAL A 177 -16.40 9.56 4.38
CA VAL A 177 -17.36 8.50 4.10
C VAL A 177 -16.65 7.18 3.83
N SER A 178 -17.31 6.07 4.17
CA SER A 178 -16.83 4.72 3.87
C SER A 178 -17.88 3.93 3.08
N GLN A 179 -17.67 3.81 1.78
CA GLN A 179 -18.59 3.15 0.85
C GLN A 179 -18.17 1.70 0.62
N PRO A 180 -19.12 0.74 0.52
CA PRO A 180 -18.80 -0.60 0.06
C PRO A 180 -18.20 -0.52 -1.35
N ILE A 181 -17.22 -1.38 -1.63
CA ILE A 181 -16.73 -1.57 -2.99
C ILE A 181 -17.49 -2.76 -3.55
N ASP A 182 -18.25 -2.54 -4.62
CA ASP A 182 -18.83 -3.62 -5.39
C ASP A 182 -17.67 -4.41 -6.00
N GLN A 183 -17.39 -5.58 -5.40
CA GLN A 183 -16.56 -6.58 -6.04
C GLN A 183 -17.40 -7.16 -7.16
N ASP A 184 -17.39 -6.54 -8.33
CA ASP A 184 -17.89 -7.21 -9.52
C ASP A 184 -17.21 -8.58 -9.57
N LEU A 185 -18.04 -9.63 -9.52
CA LEU A 185 -17.66 -11.04 -9.63
C LEU A 185 -17.00 -11.36 -11.00
N SER A 186 -16.67 -10.34 -11.80
CA SER A 186 -16.05 -10.43 -13.11
C SER A 186 -14.64 -11.02 -13.07
N PHE A 187 -13.92 -10.91 -11.95
CA PHE A 187 -12.63 -11.60 -11.77
C PHE A 187 -12.78 -13.10 -11.45
N CYS A 188 -13.94 -13.55 -10.96
CA CYS A 188 -14.21 -14.97 -10.75
C CYS A 188 -14.66 -15.69 -12.02
N LYS A 189 -15.14 -14.95 -13.05
CA LYS A 189 -15.56 -15.55 -14.33
C LYS A 189 -14.41 -15.73 -15.34
N GLN A 190 -13.23 -15.14 -15.14
CA GLN A 190 -12.11 -15.31 -16.08
C GLN A 190 -11.14 -16.46 -15.75
N ASN A 191 -11.35 -17.16 -14.63
CA ASN A 191 -10.54 -18.33 -14.26
C ASN A 191 -11.36 -19.62 -14.09
N GLY A 192 -12.62 -19.64 -14.52
CA GLY A 192 -13.37 -20.86 -14.76
C GLY A 192 -12.94 -21.45 -16.09
N PHE A 193 -12.14 -22.50 -16.04
CA PHE A 193 -12.02 -23.42 -17.17
C PHE A 193 -13.42 -23.86 -17.58
N SER A 194 -13.70 -23.70 -18.86
CA SER A 194 -14.66 -24.46 -19.68
C SER A 194 -15.32 -25.62 -18.94
N ASP A 195 -16.62 -25.49 -18.66
CA ASP A 195 -17.53 -26.64 -18.70
C ASP A 195 -18.53 -26.28 -19.81
N ASP A 196 -18.27 -26.89 -20.96
CA ASP A 196 -19.10 -26.87 -22.14
C ASP A 196 -20.45 -27.51 -21.77
N ASP A 197 -21.54 -26.86 -22.18
CA ASP A 197 -22.80 -27.44 -22.61
C ASP A 197 -23.42 -28.59 -21.78
N GLU A 198 -24.57 -28.32 -21.14
CA GLU A 198 -25.81 -29.06 -21.45
C GLU A 198 -27.01 -28.27 -20.88
N GLU A 199 -27.72 -27.63 -21.79
CA GLU A 199 -29.01 -26.98 -21.62
C GLU A 199 -30.07 -28.05 -21.32
N PHE A 200 -30.42 -28.25 -20.04
CA PHE A 200 -31.51 -29.16 -19.66
C PHE A 200 -32.87 -28.51 -20.00
N SER A 201 -33.29 -28.66 -21.25
CA SER A 201 -34.66 -28.38 -21.70
C SER A 201 -35.58 -29.48 -21.18
N THR A 202 -36.34 -29.17 -20.13
CA THR A 202 -37.51 -29.98 -19.72
C THR A 202 -38.58 -29.85 -20.79
N GLY A 203 -38.68 -30.86 -21.66
CA GLY A 203 -39.75 -31.06 -22.63
C GLY A 203 -40.15 -32.53 -22.61
N ASP A 204 -41.45 -32.74 -22.46
CA ASP A 204 -42.15 -33.96 -22.09
C ASP A 204 -42.19 -35.01 -23.23
N GLU A 205 -42.73 -36.19 -22.89
CA GLU A 205 -43.42 -37.17 -23.76
C GLU A 205 -42.65 -38.35 -24.42
N ASN A 206 -43.01 -39.57 -23.96
CA ASN A 206 -43.26 -40.81 -24.73
C ASN A 206 -42.07 -41.45 -25.49
N GLU A 207 -41.87 -42.78 -25.58
CA GLU A 207 -42.70 -43.95 -25.36
C GLU A 207 -41.82 -45.22 -25.49
N ASN A 208 -42.15 -46.23 -24.67
CA ASN A 208 -42.21 -47.65 -25.01
C ASN A 208 -40.97 -48.43 -25.54
N GLU A 209 -40.49 -49.32 -24.66
CA GLU A 209 -40.13 -50.73 -24.87
C GLU A 209 -39.26 -51.18 -26.06
N GLY A 210 -38.15 -51.86 -25.74
CA GLY A 210 -37.37 -52.66 -26.69
C GLY A 210 -36.12 -53.28 -26.07
N SER A 211 -36.29 -54.46 -25.48
CA SER A 211 -35.27 -55.30 -24.85
C SER A 211 -34.26 -55.92 -25.84
N ASP A 212 -33.05 -56.20 -25.33
CA ASP A 212 -32.27 -57.45 -25.46
C ASP A 212 -30.84 -57.42 -26.10
N SER A 213 -29.92 -58.01 -25.32
CA SER A 213 -28.67 -58.73 -25.67
C SER A 213 -27.29 -58.03 -25.80
N ASP A 214 -26.45 -58.30 -24.78
CA ASP A 214 -24.97 -58.39 -24.73
C ASP A 214 -24.44 -59.67 -25.46
N PRO A 215 -23.13 -60.06 -25.44
CA PRO A 215 -21.85 -59.33 -25.40
C PRO A 215 -20.80 -59.89 -26.41
N ALA A 216 -19.72 -59.17 -26.75
CA ALA A 216 -18.50 -59.82 -27.26
C ALA A 216 -17.22 -58.98 -27.10
N ALA A 217 -16.26 -59.58 -26.41
CA ALA A 217 -14.90 -59.14 -26.19
C ALA A 217 -14.07 -59.04 -27.47
N THR A 218 -13.02 -58.21 -27.49
CA THR A 218 -11.63 -58.70 -27.56
C THR A 218 -10.58 -57.58 -27.48
N LEU A 219 -9.64 -57.81 -26.58
CA LEU A 219 -8.33 -57.20 -26.47
C LEU A 219 -7.54 -57.41 -27.78
N GLY A 220 -6.93 -56.36 -28.34
CA GLY A 220 -6.14 -56.44 -29.57
C GLY A 220 -5.03 -55.41 -29.58
N ASN A 221 -3.88 -55.83 -29.07
CA ASN A 221 -2.60 -55.12 -29.01
C ASN A 221 -1.98 -54.94 -30.43
N LEU A 222 -1.01 -54.03 -30.52
CA LEU A 222 0.14 -54.02 -31.47
C LEU A 222 0.12 -53.01 -32.65
N ASP A 223 0.81 -51.91 -32.39
CA ASP A 223 1.89 -51.25 -33.15
C ASP A 223 1.80 -50.88 -34.64
N THR A 224 2.38 -49.70 -34.86
CA THR A 224 3.13 -49.21 -36.03
C THR A 224 2.32 -48.50 -37.12
N ARG A 225 2.45 -47.15 -37.18
CA ARG A 225 3.20 -46.44 -38.25
C ARG A 225 2.94 -44.92 -38.28
N GLY A 226 4.00 -44.16 -38.02
CA GLY A 226 4.46 -43.03 -38.84
C GLY A 226 3.65 -41.72 -38.88
N SER A 227 4.21 -40.65 -38.28
CA SER A 227 4.39 -39.39 -39.04
C SER A 227 5.34 -38.43 -38.34
N ALA A 228 6.42 -38.09 -39.04
CA ALA A 228 7.41 -37.11 -38.63
C ALA A 228 6.93 -35.69 -38.91
N ARG A 229 7.03 -34.76 -37.93
CA ARG A 229 7.10 -33.30 -38.21
C ARG A 229 8.08 -32.56 -37.27
N LYS A 230 9.23 -32.27 -37.89
CA LYS A 230 10.25 -31.21 -37.70
C LYS A 230 10.08 -30.17 -36.57
N SER A 231 11.15 -30.11 -35.77
CA SER A 231 11.94 -28.95 -35.33
C SER A 231 11.42 -27.52 -35.55
N GLY A 232 11.31 -26.77 -34.45
CA GLY A 232 11.42 -25.31 -34.40
C GLY A 232 12.34 -24.89 -33.25
N LYS A 233 13.64 -24.68 -33.55
CA LYS A 233 14.68 -24.31 -32.60
C LYS A 233 15.00 -22.83 -32.80
N LEU A 234 14.64 -21.97 -31.84
CA LEU A 234 15.10 -20.58 -31.78
C LEU A 234 16.21 -20.47 -30.72
N PRO A 235 17.39 -19.91 -31.05
CA PRO A 235 18.49 -19.72 -30.10
C PRO A 235 18.46 -18.32 -29.49
N GLY A 236 18.87 -18.21 -28.22
CA GLY A 236 19.55 -17.01 -27.72
C GLY A 236 18.89 -16.29 -26.55
N GLY A 237 19.56 -16.37 -25.40
CA GLY A 237 19.67 -15.23 -24.49
C GLY A 237 18.79 -15.25 -23.24
N ASN A 238 19.04 -16.15 -22.28
CA ASN A 238 18.70 -15.89 -20.86
C ASN A 238 19.57 -16.64 -19.82
N ASN A 239 20.44 -17.57 -20.23
CA ASN A 239 21.24 -18.38 -19.30
C ASN A 239 22.51 -17.71 -18.75
N ALA A 240 22.89 -16.52 -19.23
CA ALA A 240 24.08 -15.79 -18.75
C ALA A 240 23.84 -15.02 -17.43
N ARG A 241 22.59 -14.63 -17.13
CA ARG A 241 22.27 -13.90 -15.89
C ARG A 241 22.14 -14.80 -14.66
N GLN A 242 21.79 -16.08 -14.82
CA GLN A 242 21.65 -17.01 -13.69
C GLN A 242 22.99 -17.54 -13.16
N ARG A 243 24.03 -17.66 -13.99
CA ARG A 243 25.36 -18.16 -13.57
C ARG A 243 26.07 -17.21 -12.60
N ASN A 244 25.75 -15.92 -12.68
CA ASN A 244 26.34 -14.89 -11.82
C ASN A 244 25.79 -14.87 -10.39
N LEU A 245 24.57 -15.39 -10.16
CA LEU A 245 23.94 -15.32 -8.84
C LEU A 245 24.50 -16.37 -7.88
N LYS A 246 24.74 -17.60 -8.37
CA LYS A 246 25.35 -18.67 -7.56
C LYS A 246 26.78 -18.30 -7.14
N GLN A 247 27.58 -17.73 -8.04
CA GLN A 247 28.93 -17.27 -7.71
C GLN A 247 28.92 -16.11 -6.70
N LYS A 248 27.99 -15.15 -6.84
CA LYS A 248 27.81 -14.07 -5.86
C LYS A 248 27.37 -14.59 -4.49
N PHE A 249 26.50 -15.60 -4.45
CA PHE A 249 26.05 -16.23 -3.21
C PHE A 249 27.18 -16.99 -2.50
N ILE A 250 27.99 -17.74 -3.26
CA ILE A 250 29.18 -18.44 -2.72
C ILE A 250 30.23 -17.44 -2.23
N ALA A 251 30.49 -16.36 -2.97
CA ALA A 251 31.40 -15.30 -2.53
C ALA A 251 30.91 -14.63 -1.24
N LEU A 252 29.58 -14.47 -1.08
CA LEU A 252 28.98 -13.93 0.13
C LEU A 252 29.12 -14.90 1.31
N LEU A 253 28.86 -16.20 1.11
CA LEU A 253 29.05 -17.23 2.13
C LEU A 253 30.52 -17.33 2.57
N LYS A 254 31.46 -17.23 1.62
CA LYS A 254 32.90 -17.19 1.95
C LYS A 254 33.29 -15.95 2.77
N ARG A 255 32.59 -14.83 2.62
CA ARG A 255 32.84 -13.60 3.39
C ARG A 255 32.23 -13.64 4.80
N PHE A 256 31.19 -14.45 5.01
CA PHE A 256 30.54 -14.64 6.32
C PHE A 256 31.04 -15.87 7.08
N ARG A 257 31.86 -16.73 6.46
CA ARG A 257 32.54 -17.81 7.15
C ARG A 257 33.59 -17.19 8.06
N VAL A 258 33.21 -17.10 9.34
CA VAL A 258 34.02 -16.63 10.46
C VAL A 258 35.42 -17.24 10.35
N ASN A 259 36.43 -16.38 10.42
CA ASN A 259 37.83 -16.79 10.49
C ASN A 259 38.03 -17.45 11.86
N GLU A 260 37.90 -18.78 11.92
CA GLU A 260 38.17 -19.61 13.11
C GLU A 260 39.65 -19.61 13.55
N GLU A 261 40.51 -18.80 12.90
CA GLU A 261 41.91 -18.65 13.29
C GLU A 261 42.18 -17.51 14.30
N LEU A 262 41.15 -16.80 14.79
CA LEU A 262 41.32 -15.76 15.81
C LEU A 262 41.14 -16.25 17.26
N THR A 263 40.81 -17.54 17.46
CA THR A 263 40.57 -18.13 18.79
C THR A 263 41.72 -18.97 19.33
N SER A 264 42.84 -19.11 18.61
CA SER A 264 44.00 -19.93 19.06
C SER A 264 45.26 -19.12 19.42
N LEU A 265 45.16 -17.78 19.52
CA LEU A 265 46.29 -16.90 19.90
C LEU A 265 46.14 -16.30 21.31
N THR A 266 45.26 -16.82 22.17
CA THR A 266 45.06 -16.31 23.54
C THR A 266 45.58 -17.24 24.65
N ASP A 267 46.41 -18.24 24.34
CA ASP A 267 46.87 -19.23 25.35
C ASP A 267 48.39 -19.28 25.59
N THR A 268 49.14 -18.25 25.19
CA THR A 268 50.54 -18.10 25.61
C THR A 268 50.80 -16.65 25.98
N ASP A 269 50.51 -16.32 27.23
CA ASP A 269 51.27 -15.35 28.07
C ASP A 269 50.62 -15.32 29.47
N GLN A 270 50.78 -16.42 30.21
CA GLN A 270 50.81 -16.37 31.67
C GLN A 270 52.28 -16.21 32.05
N ASP A 271 52.58 -15.18 32.84
CA ASP A 271 53.81 -14.93 33.62
C ASP A 271 54.52 -13.61 33.29
N ASN A 272 53.98 -12.48 33.77
CA ASN A 272 54.79 -11.55 34.56
C ASN A 272 53.96 -10.49 35.32
N MET A 273 54.40 -10.20 36.55
CA MET A 273 54.16 -8.97 37.33
C MET A 273 52.83 -8.82 38.10
N GLY A 274 52.70 -9.60 39.17
CA GLY A 274 52.06 -9.10 40.39
C GLY A 274 53.00 -8.15 41.13
N HIS A 275 52.73 -6.84 41.07
CA HIS A 275 53.37 -5.83 41.91
C HIS A 275 52.32 -5.08 42.73
N LYS A 276 52.26 -5.42 44.02
CA LYS A 276 52.50 -4.49 45.14
C LYS A 276 51.70 -3.17 45.12
N LEU A 277 50.58 -3.14 45.84
CA LEU A 277 50.24 -2.22 46.95
C LEU A 277 48.84 -2.51 47.48
#